data_AF-A0A1I0D7B5-F1
#
_entry.id   AF-A0A1I0D7B5-F1
#
_cell.length_a   1.000
_cell.length_b   1.000
_cell.length_c   1.000
_cell.angle_alpha   90.00
_cell.angle_beta   90.00
_cell.angle_gamma   90.00
#
_symmetry.space_group_name_H-M   'P 1'
#
loop_
_entity.id
_entity.type
_entity.pdbx_description
1 polymer ?
#
loop_
_entity_poly.entity_id
_entity_poly.type
_entity_poly.pdbx_seq_one_letter_code
_entity_poly.pdbx_strand_id
1 'polypeptide(L)'
;MVLPPRLCLLFILLLASVGLAAPAPAPPGKPLTVHFFDVGQGDAALVISPTGKTVLIDGGPPEAGPRLVERLRQLVHAPLDLVILTHPHLDHLGSMRDAIQAVGARRFMDPAFDHPSAAYRDLLEFVGKEVGQVMTASPNPKAPSTFLTIGLGEGVQLTLYWPRHPLEPFLKDTRSDANSNSIVARLSYGKTSFLFTGDAEPDTEQALLQKNLPLASTVLKVAHHGGRHSSTAPFLAAVSPQAAVISCGANNEYGHPNPEALERLAGVGARIFRTDLQGDIQALSDGTTVTFQTGRPAAPARPAPSPERPAATAAPEAPRYISLKGSQVFHREDCATLRRAKTKERKIYTRRADALRERRAAEDCHP
;
A
#
# COMPACT_ATOMS: atom_id res chain seq x y z
N MET A 1 65.51 69.97 24.85
CA MET A 1 64.10 69.84 25.28
C MET A 1 63.26 69.79 24.01
N VAL A 2 62.87 68.67 23.39
CA VAL A 2 61.95 67.55 23.76
C VAL A 2 60.70 68.09 24.49
N LEU A 3 59.43 68.00 24.06
CA LEU A 3 58.52 67.02 23.40
C LEU A 3 57.32 67.83 22.77
N PRO A 4 56.24 67.27 22.17
CA PRO A 4 56.07 66.21 21.17
C PRO A 4 54.97 66.52 20.08
N PRO A 5 54.74 65.62 19.10
CA PRO A 5 53.64 65.71 18.14
C PRO A 5 52.40 64.94 18.64
N ARG A 6 51.18 65.32 18.19
CA ARG A 6 50.01 64.46 17.90
C ARG A 6 48.73 65.29 17.81
N LEU A 7 48.24 65.50 16.59
CA LEU A 7 46.82 65.80 16.33
C LEU A 7 46.35 64.85 15.23
N CYS A 8 46.18 63.57 15.58
CA CYS A 8 45.46 62.62 14.75
C CYS A 8 43.98 62.68 15.10
N LEU A 9 43.18 62.90 14.06
CA LEU A 9 41.73 62.89 14.02
C LEU A 9 41.12 61.79 14.90
N LEU A 10 40.23 62.17 15.81
CA LEU A 10 39.27 61.26 16.43
C LEU A 10 37.88 61.57 15.86
N PHE A 11 37.59 61.06 14.66
CA PHE A 11 36.23 60.94 14.14
C PHE A 11 35.93 59.45 14.05
N ILE A 12 35.65 58.83 15.20
CA ILE A 12 35.21 57.43 15.25
C ILE A 12 33.71 57.42 14.97
N LEU A 13 33.41 56.87 13.79
CA LEU A 13 32.11 56.47 13.28
C LEU A 13 31.19 55.88 14.36
N LEU A 14 30.11 56.60 14.67
CA LEU A 14 28.93 56.02 15.29
C LEU A 14 28.13 55.28 14.20
N LEU A 15 28.63 54.12 13.77
CA LEU A 15 27.87 53.20 12.93
C LEU A 15 26.78 52.57 13.80
N ALA A 16 25.57 53.14 13.72
CA ALA A 16 24.37 52.52 14.26
C ALA A 16 24.21 51.13 13.64
N SER A 17 24.48 50.10 14.44
CA SER A 17 24.14 48.71 14.15
C SER A 17 22.62 48.57 14.20
N VAL A 18 21.95 48.96 13.11
CA VAL A 18 20.59 48.50 12.83
C VAL A 18 20.73 47.01 12.53
N GLY A 19 20.67 46.20 13.59
CA GLY A 19 20.59 44.76 13.46
C GLY A 19 19.35 44.44 12.65
N LEU A 20 19.54 43.97 11.41
CA LEU A 20 18.48 43.27 10.69
C LEU A 20 18.17 42.02 11.51
N ALA A 21 17.14 42.11 12.35
CA ALA A 21 16.55 40.93 12.95
C ALA A 21 16.12 40.01 11.81
N ALA A 22 16.72 38.81 11.75
CA ALA A 22 16.26 37.79 10.83
C ALA A 22 14.75 37.60 11.04
N PRO A 23 13.94 37.52 9.97
CA PRO A 23 12.51 37.32 10.11
C PRO A 23 12.29 36.07 10.95
N ALA A 24 11.45 36.19 11.99
CA ALA A 24 11.07 35.05 12.80
C ALA A 24 10.56 33.92 11.89
N PRO A 25 10.93 32.65 12.13
CA PRO A 25 10.45 31.54 11.34
C PRO A 25 8.92 31.58 11.35
N ALA A 26 8.31 31.52 10.16
CA ALA A 26 6.86 31.46 10.04
C ALA A 26 6.33 30.31 10.92
N PRO A 27 5.16 30.47 11.57
CA PRO A 27 4.55 29.36 12.28
C PRO A 27 4.45 28.16 11.33
N PRO A 28 4.80 26.94 11.78
CA PRO A 28 4.79 25.79 10.89
C PRO A 28 3.39 25.65 10.29
N GLY A 29 3.33 25.58 8.95
CA GLY A 29 2.09 25.30 8.24
C GLY A 29 1.49 23.97 8.70
N LYS A 30 0.22 23.73 8.35
CA LYS A 30 -0.40 22.43 8.62
C LYS A 30 0.43 21.32 7.94
N PRO A 31 0.68 20.17 8.60
CA PRO A 31 1.45 19.10 7.98
C PRO A 31 0.66 18.44 6.83
N LEU A 32 1.37 17.84 5.88
CA LEU A 32 0.78 16.84 4.99
C LEU A 32 0.39 15.62 5.83
N THR A 33 -0.87 15.21 5.74
CA THR A 33 -1.37 14.04 6.49
C THR A 33 -1.81 12.95 5.53
N VAL A 34 -1.39 11.71 5.78
CA VAL A 34 -1.82 10.52 5.05
C VAL A 34 -2.43 9.54 6.05
N HIS A 35 -3.72 9.27 5.92
CA HIS A 35 -4.42 8.25 6.68
C HIS A 35 -4.48 6.97 5.87
N PHE A 36 -4.07 5.85 6.46
CA PHE A 36 -4.34 4.51 5.96
C PHE A 36 -5.40 3.90 6.87
N PHE A 37 -6.60 3.69 6.33
CA PHE A 37 -7.74 3.22 7.12
C PHE A 37 -7.64 1.71 7.34
N ASP A 38 -8.02 1.25 8.54
CA ASP A 38 -8.26 -0.17 8.78
C ASP A 38 -9.66 -0.53 8.25
N VAL A 39 -9.70 -0.91 6.98
CA VAL A 39 -10.89 -1.33 6.23
C VAL A 39 -11.04 -2.85 6.17
N GLY A 40 -10.32 -3.60 7.01
CA GLY A 40 -10.20 -5.04 6.88
C GLY A 40 -9.26 -5.44 5.74
N GLN A 41 -9.61 -6.48 4.99
CA GLN A 41 -8.81 -6.91 3.85
C GLN A 41 -9.11 -6.02 2.64
N GLY A 42 -8.20 -5.10 2.36
CA GLY A 42 -8.32 -4.14 1.26
C GLY A 42 -7.61 -2.82 1.55
N ASP A 43 -7.75 -1.88 0.63
CA ASP A 43 -7.06 -0.58 0.68
C ASP A 43 -8.02 0.59 0.74
N ALA A 44 -7.76 1.53 1.65
CA ALA A 44 -8.28 2.88 1.58
C ALA A 44 -7.31 3.83 2.26
N ALA A 45 -6.90 4.90 1.56
CA ALA A 45 -6.02 5.92 2.08
C ALA A 45 -6.50 7.33 1.74
N LEU A 46 -6.48 8.24 2.72
CA LEU A 46 -6.82 9.65 2.53
C LEU A 46 -5.59 10.53 2.70
N VAL A 47 -5.24 11.27 1.65
CA VAL A 47 -4.23 12.33 1.67
C VAL A 47 -4.93 13.67 1.94
N ILE A 48 -4.43 14.44 2.90
CA ILE A 48 -4.84 15.82 3.19
C ILE A 48 -3.59 16.70 3.15
N SER A 49 -3.51 17.58 2.15
CA SER A 49 -2.37 18.48 2.00
C SER A 49 -2.39 19.64 3.01
N PRO A 50 -1.27 20.35 3.21
CA PRO A 50 -1.22 21.56 4.03
C PRO A 50 -2.28 22.61 3.67
N THR A 51 -2.61 22.71 2.37
CA THR A 51 -3.64 23.63 1.85
C THR A 51 -5.07 23.11 2.00
N GLY A 52 -5.26 21.91 2.58
CA GLY A 52 -6.55 21.27 2.78
C GLY A 52 -7.08 20.51 1.56
N LYS A 53 -6.28 20.32 0.50
CA LYS A 53 -6.68 19.50 -0.65
C LYS A 53 -6.70 18.03 -0.29
N THR A 54 -7.68 17.31 -0.82
CA THR A 54 -7.94 15.92 -0.42
C THR A 54 -7.88 14.94 -1.58
N VAL A 55 -7.20 13.81 -1.36
CA VAL A 55 -7.18 12.69 -2.31
C VAL A 55 -7.52 11.40 -1.57
N LEU A 56 -8.61 10.74 -1.97
CA LEU A 56 -8.91 9.37 -1.52
C LEU A 56 -8.33 8.39 -2.53
N ILE A 57 -7.54 7.42 -2.07
CA ILE A 57 -6.97 6.34 -2.87
C ILE A 57 -7.57 5.04 -2.36
N ASP A 58 -8.36 4.38 -3.20
CA ASP A 58 -9.16 3.19 -2.87
C ASP A 58 -10.20 3.40 -1.75
N GLY A 59 -11.16 2.48 -1.68
CA GLY A 59 -12.31 2.51 -0.77
C GLY A 59 -12.47 1.26 0.08
N GLY A 60 -11.62 0.25 -0.06
CA GLY A 60 -11.74 -0.99 0.69
C GLY A 60 -12.89 -1.89 0.21
N PRO A 61 -13.07 -3.05 0.87
CA PRO A 61 -14.15 -3.97 0.54
C PRO A 61 -15.52 -3.40 0.95
N PRO A 62 -16.65 -3.92 0.42
CA PRO A 62 -17.99 -3.38 0.71
C PRO A 62 -18.34 -3.32 2.20
N GLU A 63 -17.92 -4.29 3.00
CA GLU A 63 -18.15 -4.33 4.45
C GLU A 63 -17.46 -3.19 5.21
N ALA A 64 -16.47 -2.53 4.60
CA ALA A 64 -15.79 -1.38 5.20
C ALA A 64 -16.61 -0.09 5.13
N GLY A 65 -17.65 -0.04 4.29
CA GLY A 65 -18.40 1.17 3.94
C GLY A 65 -18.83 2.00 5.14
N PRO A 66 -19.54 1.44 6.14
CA PRO A 66 -19.96 2.18 7.33
C PRO A 66 -18.81 2.85 8.07
N ARG A 67 -17.70 2.12 8.28
CA ARG A 67 -16.52 2.64 9.00
C ARG A 67 -15.79 3.68 8.18
N LEU A 68 -15.57 3.43 6.89
CA LEU A 68 -14.90 4.38 6.01
C LEU A 68 -15.69 5.69 5.93
N VAL A 69 -17.00 5.62 5.72
CA VAL A 69 -17.89 6.79 5.67
C VAL A 69 -17.84 7.59 6.96
N GLU A 70 -17.88 6.93 8.12
CA GLU A 70 -17.75 7.60 9.41
C GLU A 70 -16.43 8.38 9.51
N ARG A 71 -15.32 7.75 9.16
CA ARG A 71 -14.00 8.39 9.20
C ARG A 71 -13.87 9.54 8.20
N LEU A 72 -14.40 9.38 6.98
CA LEU A 72 -14.40 10.44 5.99
C LEU A 72 -15.21 11.66 6.45
N ARG A 73 -16.39 11.47 7.05
CA ARG A 73 -17.20 12.58 7.59
C ARG A 73 -16.50 13.34 8.72
N GLN A 74 -15.65 12.66 9.49
CA GLN A 74 -14.86 13.30 10.55
C GLN A 74 -13.68 14.11 10.00
N LEU A 75 -13.09 13.70 8.87
CA LEU A 75 -11.83 14.24 8.36
C LEU A 75 -12.00 15.19 7.16
N VAL A 76 -13.12 15.10 6.44
CA VAL A 76 -13.36 15.80 5.18
C VAL A 76 -14.58 16.70 5.33
N HIS A 77 -14.41 17.98 5.01
CA HIS A 77 -15.44 19.02 5.19
C HIS A 77 -15.89 19.66 3.87
N ALA A 78 -15.42 19.16 2.74
CA ALA A 78 -15.78 19.57 1.38
C ALA A 78 -15.61 18.37 0.43
N PRO A 79 -16.24 18.37 -0.76
CA PRO A 79 -16.06 17.30 -1.73
C PRO A 79 -14.60 17.02 -2.03
N LEU A 80 -14.23 15.72 -2.06
CA LEU A 80 -12.88 15.25 -2.30
C LEU A 80 -12.32 15.86 -3.60
N ASP A 81 -11.11 16.42 -3.58
CA ASP A 81 -10.54 17.02 -4.80
C ASP A 81 -10.24 15.98 -5.88
N LEU A 82 -9.97 14.74 -5.45
CA LEU A 82 -9.73 13.59 -6.31
C LEU A 82 -10.03 12.29 -5.56
N VAL A 83 -10.68 11.35 -6.24
CA VAL A 83 -10.75 9.94 -5.84
C VAL A 83 -9.98 9.13 -6.87
N ILE A 84 -9.11 8.22 -6.43
CA ILE A 84 -8.30 7.34 -7.28
C ILE A 84 -8.69 5.91 -6.96
N LEU A 85 -9.16 5.17 -7.96
CA LEU A 85 -9.24 3.71 -7.92
C LEU A 85 -7.96 3.16 -8.54
N THR A 86 -7.20 2.37 -7.78
CA THR A 86 -5.96 1.78 -8.29
C THR A 86 -6.26 0.71 -9.33
N HIS A 87 -7.18 -0.21 -9.04
CA HIS A 87 -7.58 -1.30 -9.92
C HIS A 87 -8.97 -1.87 -9.54
N PRO A 88 -9.64 -2.64 -10.40
CA PRO A 88 -11.07 -2.95 -10.27
C PRO A 88 -11.41 -4.17 -9.41
N HIS A 89 -10.61 -4.50 -8.39
CA HIS A 89 -10.97 -5.52 -7.40
C HIS A 89 -11.85 -4.98 -6.27
N LEU A 90 -12.64 -5.88 -5.68
CA LEU A 90 -13.68 -5.51 -4.72
C LEU A 90 -13.12 -4.95 -3.42
N ASP A 91 -11.96 -5.41 -2.98
CA ASP A 91 -11.24 -4.91 -1.81
C ASP A 91 -10.60 -3.52 -2.01
N HIS A 92 -10.77 -2.93 -3.20
CA HIS A 92 -10.33 -1.57 -3.54
C HIS A 92 -11.51 -0.68 -3.93
N LEU A 93 -12.42 -1.16 -4.79
CA LEU A 93 -13.55 -0.35 -5.27
C LEU A 93 -14.79 -0.42 -4.37
N GLY A 94 -14.88 -1.44 -3.50
CA GLY A 94 -16.10 -1.91 -2.86
C GLY A 94 -16.91 -0.83 -2.17
N SER A 95 -16.27 0.00 -1.34
CA SER A 95 -16.96 1.10 -0.63
C SER A 95 -16.78 2.48 -1.26
N MET A 96 -16.29 2.57 -2.50
CA MET A 96 -16.09 3.86 -3.15
C MET A 96 -17.41 4.60 -3.40
N ARG A 97 -18.47 3.88 -3.79
CA ARG A 97 -19.80 4.49 -3.97
C ARG A 97 -20.27 5.13 -2.67
N ASP A 98 -20.21 4.39 -1.56
CA ASP A 98 -20.61 4.86 -0.23
C ASP A 98 -19.80 6.09 0.20
N ALA A 99 -18.48 6.05 -0.01
CA ALA A 99 -17.58 7.17 0.28
C ALA A 99 -17.94 8.42 -0.53
N ILE A 100 -18.13 8.29 -1.85
CA ILE A 100 -18.46 9.41 -2.74
C ILE A 100 -19.85 9.97 -2.41
N GLN A 101 -20.84 9.13 -2.13
CA GLN A 101 -22.17 9.59 -1.70
C GLN A 101 -22.14 10.33 -0.36
N ALA A 102 -21.26 9.91 0.55
CA ALA A 102 -21.20 10.49 1.89
C ALA A 102 -20.53 11.86 1.96
N VAL A 103 -19.46 12.09 1.18
CA VAL A 103 -18.67 13.33 1.27
C VAL A 103 -18.51 14.08 -0.05
N GLY A 104 -18.92 13.49 -1.19
CA GLY A 104 -18.79 14.06 -2.52
C GLY A 104 -17.38 13.92 -3.11
N ALA A 105 -17.28 14.02 -4.44
CA ALA A 105 -16.02 14.04 -5.17
C ALA A 105 -16.09 15.04 -6.33
N ARG A 106 -15.00 15.76 -6.57
CA ARG A 106 -14.87 16.69 -7.70
C ARG A 106 -14.39 16.00 -8.97
N ARG A 107 -13.54 14.98 -8.81
CA ARG A 107 -12.91 14.22 -9.89
C ARG A 107 -12.70 12.78 -9.44
N PHE A 108 -12.75 11.88 -10.41
CA PHE A 108 -12.47 10.46 -10.23
C PHE A 108 -11.42 10.01 -11.24
N MET A 109 -10.47 9.19 -10.80
CA MET A 109 -9.44 8.60 -11.64
C MET A 109 -9.43 7.08 -11.51
N ASP A 110 -9.33 6.39 -12.63
CA ASP A 110 -9.16 4.94 -12.72
C ASP A 110 -8.00 4.59 -13.69
N PRO A 111 -7.50 3.34 -13.70
CA PRO A 111 -6.39 2.96 -14.58
C PRO A 111 -6.77 2.92 -16.07
N ALA A 112 -8.06 3.05 -16.43
CA ALA A 112 -8.62 2.79 -17.75
C ALA A 112 -8.40 1.36 -18.24
N PHE A 113 -8.20 0.43 -17.32
CA PHE A 113 -8.06 -0.99 -17.59
C PHE A 113 -9.46 -1.62 -17.65
N ASP A 114 -9.78 -2.28 -18.76
CA ASP A 114 -11.06 -2.95 -18.92
C ASP A 114 -11.15 -4.18 -18.02
N HIS A 115 -12.31 -4.37 -17.38
CA HIS A 115 -12.50 -5.46 -16.44
C HIS A 115 -13.97 -5.91 -16.40
N PRO A 116 -14.25 -7.23 -16.46
CA PRO A 116 -15.61 -7.75 -16.62
C PRO A 116 -16.48 -7.69 -15.36
N SER A 117 -15.99 -7.12 -14.25
CA SER A 117 -16.72 -7.01 -13.00
C SER A 117 -17.99 -6.16 -13.14
N ALA A 118 -19.12 -6.67 -12.64
CA ALA A 118 -20.36 -5.91 -12.53
C ALA A 118 -20.19 -4.72 -11.56
N ALA A 119 -19.56 -4.95 -10.41
CA ALA A 119 -19.33 -3.90 -9.43
C ALA A 119 -18.47 -2.74 -9.99
N TYR A 120 -17.51 -3.05 -10.87
CA TYR A 120 -16.72 -2.03 -11.54
C TYR A 120 -17.55 -1.21 -12.53
N ARG A 121 -18.36 -1.87 -13.38
CA ARG A 121 -19.28 -1.17 -14.29
C ARG A 121 -20.27 -0.29 -13.53
N ASP A 122 -20.85 -0.82 -12.46
CA ASP A 122 -21.81 -0.10 -11.61
C ASP A 122 -21.16 1.13 -10.95
N LEU A 123 -19.89 1.03 -10.56
CA LEU A 123 -19.13 2.18 -10.05
C LEU A 123 -18.91 3.22 -11.15
N LEU A 124 -18.45 2.83 -12.34
CA LEU A 124 -18.21 3.76 -13.44
C LEU A 124 -19.48 4.46 -13.90
N GLU A 125 -20.62 3.75 -13.96
CA GLU A 125 -21.91 4.35 -14.28
C GLU A 125 -22.33 5.37 -13.21
N PHE A 126 -22.17 5.04 -11.93
CA PHE A 126 -22.43 5.93 -10.82
C PHE A 126 -21.54 7.19 -10.88
N VAL A 127 -20.23 7.03 -11.05
CA VAL A 127 -19.29 8.15 -11.13
C VAL A 127 -19.59 9.03 -12.35
N GLY A 128 -19.93 8.42 -13.49
CA GLY A 128 -20.31 9.16 -14.69
C GLY A 128 -21.54 10.06 -14.48
N LYS A 129 -22.49 9.61 -13.66
CA LYS A 129 -23.71 10.37 -13.31
C LYS A 129 -23.47 11.42 -12.22
N GLU A 130 -22.79 11.05 -11.13
CA GLU A 130 -22.70 11.87 -9.92
C GLU A 130 -21.47 12.78 -9.86
N VAL A 131 -20.35 12.38 -10.46
CA VAL A 131 -19.09 13.14 -10.45
C VAL A 131 -18.88 13.89 -11.76
N GLY A 132 -19.16 13.24 -12.90
CA GLY A 132 -19.06 13.81 -14.26
C GLY A 132 -17.65 14.13 -14.76
N GLN A 133 -16.65 14.24 -13.88
CA GLN A 133 -15.24 14.44 -14.23
C GLN A 133 -14.42 13.16 -13.98
N VAL A 134 -14.48 12.24 -14.94
CA VAL A 134 -13.67 11.02 -14.97
C VAL A 134 -12.39 11.27 -15.76
N MET A 135 -11.25 10.86 -15.23
CA MET A 135 -9.96 10.93 -15.88
C MET A 135 -9.20 9.62 -15.72
N THR A 136 -8.18 9.43 -16.54
CA THR A 136 -7.33 8.25 -16.50
C THR A 136 -5.93 8.63 -16.04
N ALA A 137 -5.09 7.65 -15.70
CA ALA A 137 -3.66 7.87 -15.48
C ALA A 137 -2.87 8.20 -16.77
N SER A 138 -3.55 8.49 -17.89
CA SER A 138 -2.91 8.70 -19.19
C SER A 138 -1.96 9.90 -19.21
N PRO A 139 -0.80 9.79 -19.89
CA PRO A 139 0.11 10.92 -20.06
C PRO A 139 -0.53 12.09 -20.80
N ASN A 140 -0.03 13.31 -20.56
CA ASN A 140 -0.42 14.48 -21.33
C ASN A 140 -0.01 14.29 -22.80
N PRO A 141 -0.95 14.32 -23.77
CA PRO A 141 -0.62 14.15 -25.19
C PRO A 141 0.37 15.17 -25.74
N LYS A 142 0.44 16.37 -25.13
CA LYS A 142 1.38 17.44 -25.51
C LYS A 142 2.78 17.26 -24.92
N ALA A 143 2.93 16.39 -23.92
CA ALA A 143 4.19 16.10 -23.25
C ALA A 143 4.25 14.62 -22.82
N PRO A 144 4.15 13.66 -23.76
CA PRO A 144 3.92 12.25 -23.45
C PRO A 144 5.08 11.62 -22.67
N SER A 145 6.29 12.17 -22.81
CA SER A 145 7.48 11.74 -22.05
C SER A 145 7.41 12.10 -20.57
N THR A 146 6.56 13.06 -20.17
CA THR A 146 6.39 13.48 -18.78
C THR A 146 5.33 12.63 -18.06
N PHE A 147 5.53 12.41 -16.77
CA PHE A 147 4.53 11.77 -15.92
C PHE A 147 3.45 12.77 -15.52
N LEU A 148 2.19 12.34 -15.54
CA LEU A 148 1.08 13.15 -15.05
C LEU A 148 1.31 13.50 -13.58
N THR A 149 1.36 14.79 -13.26
CA THR A 149 1.60 15.30 -11.91
C THR A 149 0.50 16.25 -11.50
N ILE A 150 -0.11 15.97 -10.36
CA ILE A 150 -1.20 16.74 -9.77
C ILE A 150 -0.65 17.52 -8.57
N GLY A 151 -0.69 18.85 -8.65
CA GLY A 151 -0.30 19.72 -7.55
C GLY A 151 -1.38 19.81 -6.48
N LEU A 152 -1.02 19.52 -5.22
CA LEU A 152 -1.92 19.59 -4.06
C LEU A 152 -1.63 20.82 -3.17
N GLY A 153 -0.92 21.83 -3.70
CA GLY A 153 -0.58 23.07 -3.01
C GLY A 153 0.68 22.95 -2.14
N GLU A 154 1.32 24.09 -1.86
CA GLU A 154 2.52 24.19 -0.99
C GLU A 154 3.64 23.17 -1.32
N GLY A 155 3.87 22.92 -2.61
CA GLY A 155 4.91 22.01 -3.06
C GLY A 155 4.58 20.52 -2.93
N VAL A 156 3.37 20.17 -2.46
CA VAL A 156 2.88 18.79 -2.49
C VAL A 156 2.53 18.40 -3.92
N GLN A 157 3.11 17.32 -4.41
CA GLN A 157 2.90 16.81 -5.77
C GLN A 157 2.58 15.32 -5.74
N LEU A 158 1.52 14.92 -6.46
CA LEU A 158 1.16 13.52 -6.69
C LEU A 158 1.47 13.17 -8.15
N THR A 159 2.48 12.34 -8.38
CA THR A 159 2.92 11.93 -9.71
C THR A 159 2.52 10.48 -9.99
N LEU A 160 1.88 10.25 -11.12
CA LEU A 160 1.36 8.95 -11.56
C LEU A 160 2.46 8.23 -12.35
N TYR A 161 2.95 7.10 -11.87
CA TYR A 161 4.03 6.32 -12.48
C TYR A 161 3.55 5.21 -13.39
N TRP A 162 2.42 4.61 -13.05
CA TRP A 162 1.83 3.49 -13.77
C TRP A 162 0.32 3.51 -13.61
N PRO A 163 -0.47 3.01 -14.57
CA PRO A 163 -0.09 2.72 -15.96
C PRO A 163 0.13 4.00 -16.78
N ARG A 164 0.72 3.89 -17.98
CA ARG A 164 0.89 5.01 -18.92
C ARG A 164 0.18 4.79 -20.26
N HIS A 165 -0.98 4.14 -20.22
CA HIS A 165 -1.79 3.89 -21.40
C HIS A 165 -2.27 5.21 -22.04
N PRO A 166 -2.33 5.34 -23.39
CA PRO A 166 -1.96 4.35 -24.39
C PRO A 166 -0.48 4.39 -24.82
N LEU A 167 0.33 5.30 -24.26
CA LEU A 167 1.75 5.43 -24.62
C LEU A 167 2.52 4.14 -24.33
N GLU A 168 2.21 3.51 -23.20
CA GLU A 168 2.71 2.20 -22.84
C GLU A 168 1.52 1.24 -22.70
N PRO A 169 1.55 0.07 -23.37
CA PRO A 169 0.46 -0.88 -23.29
C PRO A 169 0.35 -1.42 -21.86
N PHE A 170 -0.87 -1.78 -21.48
CA PHE A 170 -1.10 -2.53 -20.24
C PHE A 170 -0.32 -3.84 -20.25
N LEU A 171 0.17 -4.24 -19.08
CA LEU A 171 0.71 -5.58 -18.87
C LEU A 171 -0.40 -6.61 -19.07
N LYS A 172 -0.06 -7.74 -19.68
CA LYS A 172 -0.97 -8.84 -20.01
C LYS A 172 -0.30 -10.16 -19.70
N ASP A 173 -1.11 -11.21 -19.56
CA ASP A 173 -0.67 -12.58 -19.28
C ASP A 173 0.14 -12.67 -17.98
N THR A 174 -0.17 -11.82 -17.00
CA THR A 174 0.44 -11.86 -15.66
C THR A 174 -0.39 -12.74 -14.72
N ARG A 175 -0.02 -12.83 -13.44
CA ARG A 175 -0.81 -13.56 -12.43
C ARG A 175 -2.20 -12.92 -12.23
N SER A 176 -2.25 -11.59 -12.28
CA SER A 176 -3.47 -10.80 -12.37
C SER A 176 -3.18 -9.52 -13.15
N ASP A 177 -3.70 -9.44 -14.38
CA ASP A 177 -3.53 -8.26 -15.23
C ASP A 177 -4.12 -7.01 -14.57
N ALA A 178 -5.24 -7.15 -13.84
CA ALA A 178 -5.86 -6.05 -13.10
C ALA A 178 -4.91 -5.49 -12.03
N ASN A 179 -4.31 -6.37 -11.22
CA ASN A 179 -3.33 -5.98 -10.20
C ASN A 179 -2.08 -5.39 -10.82
N SER A 180 -1.59 -6.02 -11.89
CA SER A 180 -0.38 -5.60 -12.60
C SER A 180 -0.53 -4.23 -13.26
N ASN A 181 -1.77 -3.79 -13.49
CA ASN A 181 -2.09 -2.46 -14.01
C ASN A 181 -2.71 -1.52 -12.95
N SER A 182 -2.46 -1.80 -11.66
CA SER A 182 -2.79 -0.88 -10.57
C SER A 182 -2.16 0.50 -10.79
N ILE A 183 -2.89 1.56 -10.48
CA ILE A 183 -2.28 2.89 -10.43
C ILE A 183 -1.19 2.91 -9.37
N VAL A 184 0.06 3.18 -9.80
CA VAL A 184 1.19 3.45 -8.91
C VAL A 184 1.42 4.95 -8.91
N ALA A 185 1.38 5.57 -7.73
CA ALA A 185 1.52 7.01 -7.58
C ALA A 185 2.51 7.36 -6.47
N ARG A 186 3.35 8.37 -6.71
CA ARG A 186 4.28 8.93 -5.72
C ARG A 186 3.82 10.31 -5.28
N LEU A 187 3.64 10.48 -3.98
CA LEU A 187 3.36 11.75 -3.33
C LEU A 187 4.65 12.32 -2.75
N SER A 188 5.06 13.52 -3.14
CA SER A 188 6.26 14.19 -2.60
C SER A 188 5.92 15.49 -1.90
N TYR A 189 6.59 15.75 -0.79
CA TYR A 189 6.51 17.00 -0.04
C TYR A 189 7.86 17.28 0.66
N GLY A 190 8.53 18.35 0.22
CA GLY A 190 9.88 18.67 0.67
C GLY A 190 10.85 17.50 0.43
N LYS A 191 11.47 17.00 1.51
CA LYS A 191 12.38 15.85 1.53
C LYS A 191 11.68 14.51 1.80
N THR A 192 10.37 14.53 2.02
CA THR A 192 9.59 13.31 2.30
C THR A 192 8.79 12.85 1.08
N SER A 193 8.51 11.56 0.99
CA SER A 193 7.60 11.04 -0.02
C SER A 193 6.94 9.72 0.37
N PHE A 194 5.82 9.44 -0.30
CA PHE A 194 5.02 8.23 -0.15
C PHE A 194 4.87 7.56 -1.51
N LEU A 195 5.02 6.25 -1.58
CA LEU A 195 4.73 5.46 -2.77
C LEU A 195 3.49 4.60 -2.53
N PHE A 196 2.43 4.87 -3.29
CA PHE A 196 1.19 4.08 -3.32
C PHE A 196 1.27 3.11 -4.49
N THR A 197 1.17 1.81 -4.20
CA THR A 197 1.42 0.76 -5.20
C THR A 197 0.17 -0.05 -5.57
N GLY A 198 -0.96 0.16 -4.88
CA GLY A 198 -2.13 -0.71 -5.00
C GLY A 198 -1.72 -2.17 -4.85
N ASP A 199 -2.14 -3.01 -5.79
CA ASP A 199 -1.80 -4.43 -5.81
C ASP A 199 -0.70 -4.78 -6.81
N ALA A 200 0.20 -3.83 -7.10
CA ALA A 200 1.32 -4.04 -8.00
C ALA A 200 1.98 -5.43 -7.81
N GLU A 201 2.19 -6.12 -8.92
CA GLU A 201 2.81 -7.43 -8.97
C GLU A 201 4.27 -7.32 -9.46
N PRO A 202 5.07 -8.41 -9.38
CA PRO A 202 6.46 -8.38 -9.86
C PRO A 202 6.64 -7.80 -11.27
N ASP A 203 5.68 -8.02 -12.17
CA ASP A 203 5.72 -7.46 -13.53
C ASP A 203 5.62 -5.93 -13.53
N THR A 204 4.73 -5.35 -12.70
CA THR A 204 4.64 -3.90 -12.49
C THR A 204 5.94 -3.35 -11.93
N GLU A 205 6.47 -4.00 -10.90
CA GLU A 205 7.69 -3.59 -10.23
C GLU A 205 8.89 -3.61 -11.18
N GLN A 206 9.01 -4.67 -11.99
CA GLN A 206 10.05 -4.82 -13.00
C GLN A 206 9.92 -3.75 -14.09
N ALA A 207 8.70 -3.43 -14.53
CA ALA A 207 8.45 -2.37 -15.49
C ALA A 207 8.84 -0.99 -14.93
N LEU A 208 8.59 -0.73 -13.65
CA LEU A 208 9.00 0.50 -12.96
C LEU A 208 10.53 0.59 -12.80
N LEU A 209 11.19 -0.51 -12.46
CA LEU A 209 12.65 -0.57 -12.30
C LEU A 209 13.42 -0.32 -13.61
N GLN A 210 12.82 -0.65 -14.76
CA GLN A 210 13.41 -0.37 -16.07
C GLN A 210 13.34 1.11 -16.47
N LYS A 211 12.63 1.93 -15.69
CA LYS A 211 12.46 3.36 -15.98
C LYS A 211 13.41 4.20 -15.13
N ASN A 212 13.92 5.27 -15.71
CA ASN A 212 14.70 6.27 -14.98
C ASN A 212 13.76 7.23 -14.23
N LEU A 213 13.10 6.74 -13.17
CA LEU A 213 12.17 7.51 -12.35
C LEU A 213 12.50 7.38 -10.85
N PRO A 214 12.21 8.40 -10.02
CA PRO A 214 12.56 8.37 -8.61
C PRO A 214 11.63 7.44 -7.82
N LEU A 215 12.09 6.22 -7.55
CA LEU A 215 11.38 5.24 -6.72
C LEU A 215 11.58 5.45 -5.22
N ALA A 216 12.75 5.99 -4.83
CA ALA A 216 13.10 6.22 -3.44
C ALA A 216 11.99 6.99 -2.70
N SER A 217 11.46 6.38 -1.63
CA SER A 217 10.33 6.93 -0.90
C SER A 217 10.42 6.71 0.60
N THR A 218 10.10 7.74 1.39
CA THR A 218 10.13 7.67 2.85
C THR A 218 9.16 6.62 3.40
N VAL A 219 7.96 6.57 2.84
CA VAL A 219 6.91 5.62 3.22
C VAL A 219 6.46 4.82 2.00
N LEU A 220 6.42 3.50 2.13
CA LEU A 220 5.83 2.61 1.14
C LEU A 220 4.46 2.14 1.64
N LYS A 221 3.41 2.36 0.85
CA LYS A 221 2.19 1.56 0.96
C LYS A 221 2.49 0.23 0.26
N VAL A 222 2.59 -0.83 1.05
CA VAL A 222 3.06 -2.14 0.60
C VAL A 222 2.09 -2.71 -0.41
N ALA A 223 2.64 -3.21 -1.51
CA ALA A 223 1.87 -3.75 -2.61
C ALA A 223 1.09 -5.00 -2.20
N HIS A 224 -0.15 -5.10 -2.69
CA HIS A 224 -0.98 -6.30 -2.63
C HIS A 224 -1.11 -6.85 -1.21
N HIS A 225 -1.35 -5.95 -0.25
CA HIS A 225 -1.55 -6.28 1.17
C HIS A 225 -0.39 -7.04 1.83
N GLY A 226 0.81 -7.00 1.23
CA GLY A 226 1.94 -7.84 1.63
C GLY A 226 1.87 -9.25 1.07
N GLY A 227 1.37 -9.41 -0.15
CA GLY A 227 1.28 -10.68 -0.86
C GLY A 227 2.64 -11.34 -1.07
N ARG A 228 2.62 -12.69 -1.15
CA ARG A 228 3.84 -13.51 -1.18
C ARG A 228 4.86 -13.08 -2.24
N HIS A 229 4.39 -12.68 -3.41
CA HIS A 229 5.21 -12.38 -4.59
C HIS A 229 5.50 -10.89 -4.79
N SER A 230 4.66 -9.99 -4.27
CA SER A 230 4.83 -8.54 -4.42
C SER A 230 5.86 -7.97 -3.45
N SER A 231 6.23 -6.71 -3.63
CA SER A 231 7.36 -6.06 -2.96
C SER A 231 8.64 -6.89 -3.09
N THR A 232 9.06 -7.14 -4.33
CA THR A 232 10.26 -7.92 -4.64
C THR A 232 11.51 -7.25 -4.06
N ALA A 233 12.57 -8.04 -3.82
CA ALA A 233 13.81 -7.51 -3.25
C ALA A 233 14.45 -6.40 -4.12
N PRO A 234 14.53 -6.51 -5.47
CA PRO A 234 15.04 -5.42 -6.31
C PRO A 234 14.19 -4.15 -6.21
N PHE A 235 12.87 -4.29 -6.14
CA PHE A 235 11.96 -3.16 -6.00
C PHE A 235 12.13 -2.47 -4.65
N LEU A 236 12.17 -3.22 -3.55
CA LEU A 236 12.38 -2.68 -2.22
C LEU A 236 13.76 -2.04 -2.06
N ALA A 237 14.79 -2.55 -2.74
CA ALA A 237 16.12 -1.93 -2.76
C ALA A 237 16.09 -0.56 -3.47
N ALA A 238 15.31 -0.41 -4.54
CA ALA A 238 15.14 0.86 -5.26
C ALA A 238 14.25 1.87 -4.50
N VAL A 239 13.20 1.38 -3.83
CA VAL A 239 12.30 2.22 -3.02
C VAL A 239 12.96 2.64 -1.69
N SER A 240 13.74 1.75 -1.07
CA SER A 240 14.46 1.95 0.19
C SER A 240 13.63 2.68 1.27
N PRO A 241 12.46 2.13 1.66
CA PRO A 241 11.55 2.83 2.54
C PRO A 241 11.99 2.83 4.00
N GLN A 242 11.82 3.96 4.68
CA GLN A 242 12.02 4.04 6.13
C GLN A 242 10.85 3.41 6.89
N ALA A 243 9.64 3.51 6.33
CA ALA A 243 8.43 2.91 6.86
C ALA A 243 7.63 2.20 5.78
N ALA A 244 7.01 1.08 6.13
CA ALA A 244 6.16 0.29 5.25
C ALA A 244 4.80 0.09 5.90
N VAL A 245 3.73 0.54 5.24
CA VAL A 245 2.35 0.39 5.73
C VAL A 245 1.67 -0.73 4.95
N ILE A 246 1.20 -1.74 5.69
CA ILE A 246 0.48 -2.90 5.15
C ILE A 246 -1.00 -2.73 5.54
N SER A 247 -1.84 -2.53 4.53
CA SER A 247 -3.30 -2.66 4.70
C SER A 247 -3.68 -4.12 4.54
N CYS A 248 -4.34 -4.71 5.52
CA CYS A 248 -4.75 -6.11 5.52
C CYS A 248 -5.73 -6.35 6.68
N GLY A 249 -6.53 -7.42 6.60
CA GLY A 249 -7.46 -7.80 7.67
C GLY A 249 -6.87 -8.82 8.65
N ALA A 250 -7.19 -8.73 9.94
CA ALA A 250 -6.62 -9.59 11.00
C ALA A 250 -6.82 -11.10 10.80
N ASN A 251 -7.88 -11.49 10.08
CA ASN A 251 -8.25 -12.89 9.82
C ASN A 251 -8.58 -13.09 8.34
N ASN A 252 -7.85 -12.45 7.45
CA ASN A 252 -8.08 -12.60 6.01
C ASN A 252 -7.72 -14.04 5.56
N GLU A 253 -8.52 -14.58 4.64
CA GLU A 253 -8.34 -15.96 4.16
C GLU A 253 -7.13 -16.13 3.21
N TYR A 254 -6.56 -15.02 2.74
CA TYR A 254 -5.41 -14.99 1.83
C TYR A 254 -4.08 -15.28 2.55
N GLY A 255 -4.05 -15.20 3.88
CA GLY A 255 -2.82 -15.30 4.66
C GLY A 255 -1.90 -14.09 4.50
N HIS A 256 -2.49 -12.92 4.24
CA HIS A 256 -1.76 -11.65 4.16
C HIS A 256 -1.55 -11.01 5.54
N PRO A 257 -0.46 -10.26 5.75
CA PRO A 257 0.75 -10.28 4.92
C PRO A 257 1.46 -11.63 5.01
N ASN A 258 2.05 -12.08 3.91
CA ASN A 258 2.82 -13.32 3.88
C ASN A 258 4.15 -13.17 4.65
N PRO A 259 4.64 -14.22 5.33
CA PRO A 259 5.92 -14.20 6.02
C PRO A 259 7.08 -13.75 5.13
N GLU A 260 7.15 -14.23 3.88
CA GLU A 260 8.23 -13.85 2.96
C GLU A 260 8.20 -12.36 2.59
N ALA A 261 7.02 -11.73 2.56
CA ALA A 261 6.91 -10.29 2.33
C ALA A 261 7.40 -9.50 3.55
N LEU A 262 7.04 -9.94 4.76
CA LEU A 262 7.53 -9.35 6.01
C LEU A 262 9.04 -9.45 6.13
N GLU A 263 9.62 -10.60 5.78
CA GLU A 263 11.07 -10.82 5.77
C GLU A 263 11.79 -9.87 4.81
N ARG A 264 11.27 -9.70 3.59
CA ARG A 264 11.85 -8.75 2.61
C ARG A 264 11.79 -7.30 3.11
N LEU A 265 10.66 -6.87 3.67
CA LEU A 265 10.48 -5.53 4.23
C LEU A 265 11.40 -5.27 5.43
N ALA A 266 11.52 -6.26 6.33
CA ALA A 266 12.44 -6.18 7.46
C ALA A 266 13.91 -6.18 6.99
N GLY A 267 14.23 -6.95 5.94
CA GLY A 267 15.57 -7.04 5.35
C GLY A 267 16.10 -5.73 4.77
N VAL A 268 15.21 -4.82 4.33
CA VAL A 268 15.58 -3.45 3.91
C VAL A 268 15.53 -2.44 5.05
N GLY A 269 15.28 -2.87 6.28
CA GLY A 269 15.27 -2.01 7.47
C GLY A 269 13.99 -1.17 7.64
N ALA A 270 12.93 -1.47 6.90
CA ALA A 270 11.69 -0.69 6.97
C ALA A 270 10.97 -0.93 8.30
N ARG A 271 10.53 0.15 8.96
CA ARG A 271 9.59 0.05 10.08
C ARG A 271 8.21 -0.36 9.55
N ILE A 272 7.78 -1.58 9.89
CA ILE A 272 6.50 -2.11 9.43
C ILE A 272 5.36 -1.61 10.31
N PHE A 273 4.31 -1.11 9.68
CA PHE A 273 3.01 -0.83 10.29
C PHE A 273 1.94 -1.69 9.62
N ARG A 274 1.02 -2.26 10.40
CA ARG A 274 -0.08 -3.06 9.87
C ARG A 274 -1.43 -2.62 10.43
N THR A 275 -2.38 -2.39 9.54
CA THR A 275 -3.73 -1.93 9.89
C THR A 275 -4.49 -2.96 10.74
N ASP A 276 -4.34 -4.25 10.47
CA ASP A 276 -4.95 -5.31 11.26
C ASP A 276 -4.52 -5.28 12.74
N LEU A 277 -3.25 -5.00 13.01
CA LEU A 277 -2.73 -4.90 14.37
C LEU A 277 -3.00 -3.53 14.99
N GLN A 278 -2.77 -2.47 14.22
CA GLN A 278 -2.62 -1.10 14.75
C GLN A 278 -3.83 -0.18 14.45
N GLY A 279 -4.87 -0.71 13.81
CA GLY A 279 -6.03 0.09 13.38
C GLY A 279 -5.65 1.08 12.29
N ASP A 280 -6.34 2.22 12.26
CA ASP A 280 -5.99 3.32 11.36
C ASP A 280 -4.54 3.76 11.63
N ILE A 281 -3.76 3.96 10.56
CA ILE A 281 -2.39 4.47 10.65
C ILE A 281 -2.39 5.86 10.04
N GLN A 282 -2.01 6.87 10.82
CA GLN A 282 -1.83 8.23 10.35
C GLN A 282 -0.34 8.54 10.24
N ALA A 283 0.09 9.01 9.08
CA ALA A 283 1.43 9.53 8.83
C ALA A 283 1.35 11.05 8.65
N LEU A 284 2.11 11.81 9.44
CA LEU A 284 2.19 13.27 9.34
C LEU A 284 3.59 13.66 8.85
N SER A 285 3.64 14.42 7.77
CA SER A 285 4.87 14.98 7.21
C SER A 285 4.89 16.50 7.36
N ASP A 286 5.99 17.01 7.92
CA ASP A 286 6.32 18.45 7.96
C ASP A 286 7.16 18.88 6.73
N GLY A 287 7.32 17.99 5.75
CA GLY A 287 8.16 18.20 4.58
C GLY A 287 9.63 17.84 4.81
N THR A 288 10.04 17.45 6.01
CA THR A 288 11.40 16.97 6.31
C THR A 288 11.39 15.59 6.95
N THR A 289 10.46 15.34 7.87
CA THR A 289 10.31 14.10 8.62
C THR A 289 8.88 13.57 8.53
N VAL A 290 8.72 12.27 8.76
CA VAL A 290 7.40 11.64 8.86
C VAL A 290 7.24 11.02 10.25
N THR A 291 6.17 11.39 10.94
CA THR A 291 5.77 10.82 12.24
C THR A 291 4.49 10.01 12.09
N PHE A 292 4.27 9.06 13.00
CA PHE A 292 3.15 8.12 12.91
C PHE A 292 2.31 8.09 14.18
N GLN A 293 0.99 8.02 14.01
CA GLN A 293 0.01 7.73 15.05
C GLN A 293 -0.83 6.53 14.62
N THR A 294 -1.23 5.69 15.58
CA THR A 294 -1.97 4.45 15.30
C THR A 294 -3.24 4.37 16.16
N GLY A 295 -4.33 3.87 15.58
CA GLY A 295 -5.62 3.73 16.26
C GLY A 295 -5.62 2.70 17.40
N ARG A 296 -4.69 1.75 17.36
CA ARG A 296 -4.38 0.81 18.45
C ARG A 296 -2.89 0.89 18.77
N PRO A 297 -2.48 0.78 20.05
CA PRO A 297 -1.07 0.67 20.39
C PRO A 297 -0.47 -0.56 19.70
N ALA A 298 0.78 -0.46 19.26
CA ALA A 298 1.49 -1.62 18.76
C ALA A 298 1.49 -2.70 19.86
N ALA A 299 1.06 -3.92 19.52
CA ALA A 299 1.23 -5.03 20.44
C ALA A 299 2.71 -5.10 20.84
N PRO A 300 3.03 -5.33 22.13
CA PRO A 300 4.42 -5.47 22.54
C PRO A 300 5.06 -6.53 21.65
N ALA A 301 6.23 -6.20 21.09
CA ALA A 301 6.98 -7.15 20.29
C ALA A 301 7.10 -8.44 21.11
N ARG A 302 6.54 -9.55 20.61
CA ARG A 302 6.84 -10.85 21.20
C ARG A 302 8.37 -10.95 21.17
N PRO A 303 9.03 -11.22 22.32
CA PRO A 303 10.47 -11.41 22.30
C PRO A 303 10.79 -12.42 21.21
N ALA A 304 11.83 -12.13 20.43
CA ALA A 304 12.36 -13.07 19.47
C ALA A 304 12.45 -14.44 20.16
N PRO A 305 12.04 -15.54 19.50
CA PRO A 305 12.23 -16.85 20.07
C PRO A 305 13.70 -16.94 20.49
N SER A 306 13.92 -17.22 21.78
CA SER A 306 15.26 -17.44 22.30
C SER A 306 15.95 -18.46 21.42
N PRO A 307 17.27 -18.36 21.17
CA PRO A 307 17.97 -19.34 20.33
C PRO A 307 17.60 -20.73 20.84
N GLU A 308 16.91 -21.48 19.99
CA GLU A 308 16.43 -22.81 20.35
C GLU A 308 17.63 -23.62 20.79
N ARG A 309 17.59 -24.03 22.06
CA ARG A 309 18.42 -25.07 22.62
C ARG A 309 18.31 -26.28 21.66
N PRO A 310 19.42 -26.97 21.31
CA PRO A 310 19.42 -27.99 20.26
C PRO A 310 18.25 -28.94 20.44
N ALA A 311 17.44 -29.04 19.36
CA ALA A 311 16.15 -29.70 19.35
C ALA A 311 16.21 -31.06 20.07
N ALA A 312 15.42 -31.18 21.13
CA ALA A 312 14.95 -32.49 21.55
C ALA A 312 14.13 -33.06 20.38
N THR A 313 14.60 -34.21 19.87
CA THR A 313 13.93 -35.13 18.94
C THR A 313 12.53 -34.73 18.51
N ALA A 314 12.40 -34.44 17.21
CA ALA A 314 11.17 -34.10 16.52
C ALA A 314 9.96 -34.94 16.98
N ALA A 315 8.87 -34.26 17.30
CA ALA A 315 7.55 -34.89 17.39
C ALA A 315 7.17 -35.46 16.00
N PRO A 316 6.44 -36.59 15.94
CA PRO A 316 6.11 -37.24 14.67
C PRO A 316 5.29 -36.32 13.76
N GLU A 317 5.62 -36.31 12.47
CA GLU A 317 4.90 -35.57 11.42
C GLU A 317 3.39 -35.84 11.49
N ALA A 318 2.59 -34.78 11.30
CA ALA A 318 1.13 -34.89 11.26
C ALA A 318 0.68 -35.89 10.16
N PRO A 319 -0.42 -36.64 10.38
CA PRO A 319 -0.82 -37.72 9.47
C PRO A 319 -1.17 -37.19 8.08
N ARG A 320 -0.50 -37.72 7.06
CA ARG A 320 -0.75 -37.44 5.64
C ARG A 320 -1.92 -38.29 5.16
N TYR A 321 -2.92 -37.66 4.55
CA TYR A 321 -4.03 -38.33 3.88
C TYR A 321 -3.71 -38.48 2.40
N ILE A 322 -3.96 -39.65 1.83
CA ILE A 322 -3.62 -39.97 0.43
C ILE A 322 -4.89 -40.42 -0.29
N SER A 323 -5.23 -39.74 -1.39
CA SER A 323 -6.26 -40.20 -2.33
C SER A 323 -5.62 -40.74 -3.61
N LEU A 324 -6.25 -41.76 -4.18
CA LEU A 324 -5.88 -42.31 -5.49
C LEU A 324 -6.73 -41.66 -6.56
N LYS A 325 -6.16 -41.38 -7.73
CA LYS A 325 -6.90 -40.83 -8.87
C LYS A 325 -8.12 -41.70 -9.21
N GLY A 326 -9.32 -41.12 -9.11
CA GLY A 326 -10.60 -41.79 -9.38
C GLY A 326 -11.21 -42.54 -8.18
N SER A 327 -10.55 -42.59 -7.03
CA SER A 327 -11.08 -43.20 -5.80
C SER A 327 -11.85 -42.18 -4.95
N GLN A 328 -12.91 -42.65 -4.28
CA GLN A 328 -13.64 -41.89 -3.25
C GLN A 328 -13.23 -42.30 -1.82
N VAL A 329 -12.04 -42.87 -1.67
CA VAL A 329 -11.54 -43.36 -0.37
C VAL A 329 -10.23 -42.64 -0.01
N PHE A 330 -10.17 -42.10 1.21
CA PHE A 330 -8.92 -41.57 1.78
C PHE A 330 -8.17 -42.64 2.55
N HIS A 331 -6.86 -42.72 2.30
CA HIS A 331 -5.96 -43.65 2.97
C HIS A 331 -5.00 -42.88 3.87
N ARG A 332 -4.69 -43.44 5.05
CA ARG A 332 -3.46 -43.05 5.76
C ARG A 332 -2.24 -43.60 5.05
N GLU A 333 -1.08 -42.97 5.26
CA GLU A 333 0.19 -43.37 4.65
C GLU A 333 0.58 -44.84 4.93
N ASP A 334 0.16 -45.38 6.07
CA ASP A 334 0.38 -46.77 6.49
C ASP A 334 -0.69 -47.77 6.02
N CYS A 335 -1.75 -47.32 5.33
CA CYS A 335 -2.88 -48.17 4.94
C CYS A 335 -2.47 -49.36 4.06
N ALA A 336 -2.85 -50.58 4.47
CA ALA A 336 -2.55 -51.81 3.73
C ALA A 336 -3.16 -51.84 2.31
N THR A 337 -4.35 -51.27 2.14
CA THR A 337 -5.03 -51.14 0.84
C THR A 337 -4.26 -50.22 -0.11
N LEU A 338 -3.68 -49.13 0.41
CA LEU A 338 -2.86 -48.21 -0.36
C LEU A 338 -1.60 -48.89 -0.93
N ARG A 339 -0.97 -49.80 -0.15
CA ARG A 339 0.21 -50.56 -0.60
C ARG A 339 -0.09 -51.50 -1.77
N ARG A 340 -1.35 -51.95 -1.89
CA ARG A 340 -1.81 -52.90 -2.92
C ARG A 340 -2.49 -52.21 -4.12
N ALA A 341 -2.57 -50.88 -4.13
CA ALA A 341 -3.23 -50.13 -5.18
C ALA A 341 -2.52 -50.27 -6.54
N LYS A 342 -3.29 -50.57 -7.60
CA LYS A 342 -2.78 -50.70 -8.97
C LYS A 342 -2.41 -49.36 -9.60
N THR A 343 -3.07 -48.27 -9.19
CA THR A 343 -2.73 -46.91 -9.65
C THR A 343 -1.68 -46.27 -8.76
N LYS A 344 -0.68 -45.62 -9.37
CA LYS A 344 0.39 -44.90 -8.67
C LYS A 344 0.17 -43.38 -8.64
N GLU A 345 -0.86 -42.87 -9.31
CA GLU A 345 -1.22 -41.46 -9.26
C GLU A 345 -1.91 -41.14 -7.93
N ARG A 346 -1.19 -40.43 -7.05
CA ARG A 346 -1.57 -40.14 -5.66
C ARG A 346 -1.64 -38.64 -5.44
N LYS A 347 -2.66 -38.18 -4.72
CA LYS A 347 -2.73 -36.81 -4.19
C LYS A 347 -2.58 -36.85 -2.67
N ILE A 348 -1.69 -36.02 -2.14
CA ILE A 348 -1.33 -36.00 -0.72
C ILE A 348 -1.91 -34.73 -0.09
N TYR A 349 -2.61 -34.89 1.02
CA TYR A 349 -3.19 -33.82 1.80
C TYR A 349 -2.55 -33.83 3.19
N THR A 350 -2.13 -32.67 3.65
CA THR A 350 -1.55 -32.50 5.00
C THR A 350 -2.63 -32.40 6.08
N ARG A 351 -3.89 -32.11 5.71
CA ARG A 351 -5.04 -32.07 6.63
C ARG A 351 -6.26 -32.70 5.98
N ARG A 352 -7.09 -33.40 6.77
CA ARG A 352 -8.35 -34.03 6.33
C ARG A 352 -9.33 -33.03 5.69
N ALA A 353 -9.36 -31.80 6.20
CA ALA A 353 -10.20 -30.73 5.66
C ALA A 353 -9.84 -30.34 4.22
N ASP A 354 -8.55 -30.44 3.84
CA ASP A 354 -8.11 -30.19 2.47
C ASP A 354 -8.61 -31.29 1.51
N ALA A 355 -8.69 -32.52 2.01
CA ALA A 355 -9.21 -33.67 1.29
C ALA A 355 -10.73 -33.55 1.04
N LEU A 356 -11.51 -33.10 2.03
CA LEU A 356 -12.98 -33.00 1.95
C LEU A 356 -13.50 -31.87 1.03
N ARG A 357 -12.66 -30.88 0.69
CA ARG A 357 -13.06 -29.73 -0.15
C ARG A 357 -13.28 -30.07 -1.63
N GLU A 358 -12.94 -31.27 -2.09
CA GLU A 358 -13.04 -31.68 -3.51
C GLU A 358 -14.44 -32.09 -4.01
N ARG A 359 -15.53 -31.73 -3.30
CA ARG A 359 -16.93 -31.94 -3.72
C ARG A 359 -17.30 -33.38 -4.14
N ARG A 360 -16.73 -34.40 -3.51
CA ARG A 360 -17.23 -35.78 -3.60
C ARG A 360 -17.39 -36.34 -2.19
N ALA A 361 -18.49 -37.05 -1.94
CA ALA A 361 -18.64 -37.85 -0.74
C ALA A 361 -17.51 -38.88 -0.75
N ALA A 362 -16.60 -38.78 0.21
CA ALA A 362 -15.45 -39.65 0.33
C ALA A 362 -15.35 -40.17 1.76
N GLU A 363 -15.06 -41.46 1.89
CA GLU A 363 -15.03 -42.16 3.16
C GLU A 363 -13.57 -42.49 3.53
N ASP A 364 -13.28 -42.49 4.83
CA ASP A 364 -11.98 -42.96 5.29
C ASP A 364 -11.91 -44.49 5.11
N CYS A 365 -10.81 -44.97 4.53
CA CYS A 365 -10.50 -46.39 4.50
C CYS A 365 -10.56 -46.89 5.94
N HIS A 366 -11.51 -47.78 6.24
CA HIS A 366 -11.70 -48.28 7.60
C HIS A 366 -10.39 -48.86 8.15
N PRO A 367 -10.13 -48.67 9.45
CA PRO A 367 -8.84 -48.92 10.10
C PRO A 367 -8.31 -50.35 9.89
#